data_AF-A0A348APJ1-F1
#
_entry.id   AF-A0A348APJ1-F1
#
_cell.length_a   1.000
_cell.length_b   1.000
_cell.length_c   1.000
_cell.angle_alpha   90.00
_cell.angle_beta   90.00
_cell.angle_gamma   90.00
#
_symmetry.space_group_name_H-M   'P 1'
#
loop_
_entity.id
_entity.type
_entity.pdbx_description
1 polymer ?
#
loop_
_entity_poly.entity_id
_entity_poly.type
_entity_poly.pdbx_seq_one_letter_code
_entity_poly.pdbx_strand_id
1 'polypeptide(L)' 'MLIDFDEQIYISEIKNMVRPLGLGKRQVEKVVDRALLAVRRASKPAYRPMRMRFKRF' A
#
# COMPACT_ATOMS: atom_id res chain seq x y z
N MET A 1 -14.44 -10.74 7.17
CA MET A 1 -14.74 -10.63 5.72
C MET A 1 -13.43 -10.27 5.04
N LEU A 2 -12.68 -11.25 4.55
CA LEU A 2 -11.54 -10.99 3.67
C LEU A 2 -12.16 -10.53 2.35
N ILE A 3 -12.09 -9.25 2.05
CA ILE A 3 -12.32 -8.78 0.69
C ILE A 3 -11.16 -9.39 -0.10
N ASP A 4 -11.45 -10.30 -1.03
CA ASP A 4 -10.45 -10.85 -1.93
C ASP A 4 -9.82 -9.70 -2.71
N PHE A 5 -8.62 -9.31 -2.29
CA PHE A 5 -7.88 -8.24 -2.94
C PHE A 5 -7.34 -8.80 -4.26
N ASP A 6 -8.02 -8.46 -5.36
CA ASP A 6 -7.53 -8.77 -6.70
C ASP A 6 -6.45 -7.74 -7.11
N GLU A 7 -5.20 -8.16 -6.96
CA GLU A 7 -4.01 -7.36 -7.28
C GLU A 7 -4.01 -6.92 -8.76
N GLN A 8 -4.56 -7.71 -9.68
CA GLN A 8 -4.59 -7.37 -11.11
C GLN A 8 -5.54 -6.21 -11.40
N ILE A 9 -6.74 -6.26 -10.82
CA ILE A 9 -7.74 -5.19 -10.96
C ILE A 9 -7.17 -3.88 -10.39
N TYR A 10 -6.60 -3.95 -9.19
CA TYR A 10 -6.00 -2.79 -8.53
C TYR A 10 -4.86 -2.15 -9.33
N ILE A 11 -3.96 -2.96 -9.91
CA ILE A 11 -2.90 -2.46 -10.79
C ILE A 11 -3.50 -1.74 -12.01
N SER A 12 -4.56 -2.29 -12.59
CA SER A 12 -5.25 -1.70 -13.76
C SER A 12 -5.86 -0.33 -13.42
N GLU A 13 -6.52 -0.22 -12.26
CA GLU A 13 -7.09 1.04 -11.79
C GLU A 13 -6.02 2.11 -11.57
N ILE A 14 -4.91 1.77 -10.89
CA ILE A 14 -3.81 2.71 -10.68
C ILE A 14 -3.27 3.21 -12.02
N LYS A 15 -3.05 2.29 -12.98
CA LYS A 15 -2.57 2.65 -14.32
C LYS A 15 -3.52 3.63 -15.01
N ASN A 16 -4.84 3.42 -14.90
CA ASN A 16 -5.84 4.33 -15.46
C ASN A 16 -5.84 5.70 -14.79
N MET A 17 -5.68 5.76 -13.46
CA MET A 17 -5.61 7.01 -12.71
C MET A 17 -4.38 7.85 -13.05
N VAL A 18 -3.23 7.21 -13.31
CA VAL A 18 -1.98 7.92 -13.63
C VAL A 18 -1.78 8.15 -15.13
N ARG A 19 -2.57 7.51 -15.99
CA ARG A 19 -2.57 7.73 -17.45
C ARG A 19 -2.64 9.21 -17.86
N PRO A 20 -3.55 10.04 -17.31
CA PRO A 20 -3.63 11.46 -17.67
C PRO A 20 -2.41 12.29 -17.25
N LEU A 21 -1.56 11.77 -16.36
CA LEU A 21 -0.36 12.47 -15.88
C LEU A 21 0.82 12.37 -16.85
N GLY A 22 0.69 11.61 -17.95
CA GLY A 22 1.75 11.47 -18.96
C GLY A 22 3.04 10.84 -18.44
N LEU A 23 2.96 10.06 -17.35
CA LEU A 23 4.12 9.44 -16.72
C LEU A 23 4.78 8.40 -17.63
N GLY A 24 6.11 8.38 -17.63
CA GLY A 24 6.86 7.33 -18.32
C GLY A 24 6.64 5.96 -17.66
N LYS A 25 6.81 4.87 -18.42
CA LYS A 25 6.58 3.48 -17.95
C LYS A 25 7.23 3.19 -16.58
N ARG A 26 8.48 3.62 -16.38
CA ARG A 26 9.23 3.42 -15.14
C ARG A 26 8.67 4.21 -13.94
N GLN A 27 8.02 5.34 -14.19
CA GLN A 27 7.36 6.11 -13.14
C GLN A 27 6.03 5.47 -12.76
N VAL A 28 5.27 4.98 -13.74
CA VAL A 28 4.03 4.22 -13.53
C VAL A 28 4.29 2.99 -12.67
N GLU A 29 5.32 2.19 -13.00
CA GLU A 29 5.72 1.01 -12.21
C GLU A 29 6.04 1.38 -10.75
N LYS A 30 6.79 2.47 -10.51
CA LYS A 30 7.08 2.96 -9.15
C LYS A 30 5.82 3.35 -8.37
N VAL A 31 4.83 3.94 -9.04
CA VAL A 31 3.57 4.34 -8.39
C VAL A 31 2.78 3.09 -8.00
N VAL A 32 2.67 2.12 -8.91
CA VAL A 32 2.01 0.84 -8.65
C VAL A 32 2.66 0.11 -7.46
N ASP A 33 3.99 -0.01 -7.45
CA ASP A 33 4.72 -0.67 -6.36
C ASP A 33 4.48 -0.01 -5.00
N ARG A 34 4.50 1.32 -4.94
CA ARG A 34 4.24 2.08 -3.71
C ARG A 34 2.80 1.89 -3.23
N ALA A 35 1.85 1.89 -4.15
CA ALA A 35 0.44 1.72 -3.84
C ALA A 35 0.14 0.30 -3.32
N LEU A 36 0.72 -0.73 -3.93
CA LEU A 36 0.62 -2.12 -3.44
C LEU A 36 1.25 -2.27 -2.06
N LEU A 37 2.41 -1.67 -1.84
CA LEU A 37 3.08 -1.70 -0.54
C LEU A 37 2.29 -0.97 0.55
N ALA A 38 1.61 0.12 0.21
CA ALA A 38 0.71 0.82 1.13
C ALA A 38 -0.49 -0.03 1.52
N VAL A 39 -1.13 -0.70 0.56
CA VAL A 39 -2.25 -1.63 0.82
C VAL A 39 -1.78 -2.78 1.71
N ARG A 40 -0.67 -3.43 1.38
CA ARG A 40 -0.11 -4.53 2.21
C ARG A 40 0.23 -4.09 3.64
N ARG A 41 0.64 -2.83 3.84
CA ARG A 41 0.87 -2.25 5.17
C ARG A 41 -0.43 -1.96 5.91
N ALA A 42 -1.45 -1.47 5.22
CA ALA A 42 -2.77 -1.22 5.82
C ALA A 42 -3.47 -2.52 6.21
N SER A 43 -3.32 -3.57 5.40
CA SER A 43 -3.89 -4.90 5.67
C SER A 43 -3.20 -5.64 6.80
N LYS A 44 -1.97 -5.27 7.17
CA LYS A 44 -1.34 -5.76 8.40
C LYS A 44 -1.82 -4.87 9.55
N PRO A 45 -2.55 -5.41 10.56
CA PRO A 45 -2.80 -4.65 11.77
C PRO A 45 -1.43 -4.28 12.33
N ALA A 46 -1.20 -2.99 12.55
CA ALA A 46 0.03 -2.49 13.10
C ALA A 46 0.22 -3.07 14.51
N TYR A 47 0.88 -4.24 14.61
CA TYR A 47 1.44 -4.69 15.87
C TYR A 47 2.61 -3.75 16.18
N ARG A 48 2.30 -2.59 16.72
CA ARG A 48 3.26 -1.80 17.50
C ARG A 48 3.32 -2.51 18.85
N PRO A 49 4.42 -3.20 19.21
CA PRO A 49 4.61 -3.56 20.60
C PRO A 49 4.64 -2.24 21.37
N MET A 50 3.55 -1.98 22.12
CA MET A 50 3.45 -0.85 23.02
C MET A 50 4.57 -1.05 24.04
N ARG A 51 5.70 -0.37 23.85
CA ARG A 51 6.81 -0.38 24.82
C ARG A 51 6.27 0.25 26.10
N MET A 52 5.71 -0.57 26.98
CA MET A 52 5.37 -0.21 28.35
C MET A 52 6.67 0.21 29.03
N ARG A 53 6.92 1.51 29.09
CA ARG A 53 7.92 2.09 29.98
C ARG A 53 7.37 1.96 31.39
N PHE A 54 7.65 0.84 32.04
CA PHE A 54 7.51 0.73 33.49
C PHE A 54 8.51 1.71 34.12
N LYS A 55 8.00 2.86 34.57
CA LYS A 55 8.72 3.68 35.56
C LYS A 55 8.74 2.87 36.84
N ARG A 56 9.92 2.35 37.20
CA ARG A 56 10.18 1.80 38.54
C ARG A 56 10.12 2.98 39.51
N PHE A 57 9.23 2.89 40.49
CA PHE A 57 9.28 3.66 41.73
C PHE A 57 10.27 3.00 42.69
#